data_AF-A0A099S2E3-F1
#
_entry.id   AF-A0A099S2E3-F1
#
_cell.length_a   1.000
_cell.length_b   1.000
_cell.length_c   1.000
_cell.angle_alpha   90.00
_cell.angle_beta   90.00
_cell.angle_gamma   90.00
#
_symmetry.space_group_name_H-M   'P 1'
#
loop_
_entity.id
_entity.type
_entity.pdbx_description
1 polymer ?
#
loop_
_entity_poly.entity_id
_entity_poly.type
_entity_poly.pdbx_seq_one_letter_code
_entity_poly.pdbx_strand_id
1 'polypeptide(L)'
;MSLKDLLSNLANGAYDGERIDNEESGVSWGFYIDKGTPVQYQEGKSSKFFNGKENERIPGTRTEERFDTDEKKDTFFKKYGYLHSMFDDHREVMDYSREYYENRNKKK
;
A
#
# COMPACT_ATOMS: atom_id res chain seq x y z
N MET A 1 -11.61 14.12 -10.29
CA MET A 1 -12.14 12.81 -10.76
C MET A 1 -13.16 12.29 -9.75
N SER A 2 -14.11 11.45 -10.16
CA SER A 2 -14.99 10.76 -9.22
C SER A 2 -14.35 9.47 -8.71
N LEU A 3 -14.75 8.97 -7.55
CA LEU A 3 -14.30 7.68 -7.01
C LEU A 3 -14.52 6.53 -8.01
N LYS A 4 -15.60 6.57 -8.80
CA LYS A 4 -15.91 5.55 -9.80
C LYS A 4 -14.87 5.49 -10.92
N ASP A 5 -14.31 6.64 -11.30
CA ASP A 5 -13.27 6.71 -12.33
C ASP A 5 -11.98 6.08 -11.80
N LEU A 6 -11.61 6.39 -10.55
CA LEU A 6 -10.44 5.80 -9.88
C LEU A 6 -10.57 4.28 -9.73
N LEU A 7 -11.74 3.79 -9.29
CA LEU A 7 -12.00 2.36 -9.17
C LEU A 7 -11.98 1.66 -10.52
N SER A 8 -12.47 2.31 -11.58
CA SER A 8 -12.43 1.76 -12.94
C SER A 8 -10.99 1.68 -13.47
N ASN A 9 -10.18 2.73 -13.28
CA ASN A 9 -8.77 2.73 -13.65
C ASN A 9 -7.97 1.67 -12.88
N LEU A 10 -8.26 1.52 -11.59
CA LEU A 10 -7.68 0.47 -10.76
C LEU A 10 -8.05 -0.93 -11.28
N ALA A 11 -9.32 -1.17 -11.61
CA ALA A 11 -9.78 -2.45 -12.18
C ALA A 11 -9.18 -2.72 -13.58
N ASN A 12 -8.92 -1.68 -14.36
CA ASN A 12 -8.25 -1.76 -15.65
C ASN A 12 -6.73 -1.98 -15.53
N GLY A 13 -6.19 -1.99 -14.31
CA GLY A 13 -4.76 -2.16 -14.06
C GLY A 13 -3.93 -0.93 -14.42
N ALA A 14 -4.54 0.25 -14.53
CA ALA A 14 -3.81 1.50 -14.82
C ALA A 14 -2.78 1.84 -13.74
N TYR A 15 -2.98 1.33 -12.53
CA TYR A 15 -2.11 1.50 -11.36
C TYR A 15 -1.34 0.21 -11.01
N ASP A 16 -1.40 -0.83 -11.85
CA ASP A 16 -0.78 -2.13 -11.58
C ASP A 16 0.73 -2.05 -11.91
N GLY A 17 1.59 -2.42 -10.96
CA GLY A 17 3.04 -2.50 -11.16
C GLY A 17 3.88 -1.67 -10.19
N GLU A 18 3.37 -0.56 -9.66
CA GLU A 18 4.12 0.23 -8.69
C GLU A 18 4.03 -0.41 -7.29
N ARG A 19 5.21 -0.73 -6.74
CA ARG A 19 5.36 -1.31 -5.41
C ARG A 19 6.16 -0.35 -4.55
N ILE A 20 5.64 -0.11 -3.36
CA ILE A 20 6.38 0.56 -2.31
C ILE A 20 6.90 -0.51 -1.38
N ASP A 21 8.21 -0.52 -1.18
CA ASP A 21 8.88 -1.29 -0.14
C ASP A 21 9.66 -0.34 0.78
N ASN A 22 9.33 -0.40 2.07
CA ASN A 22 10.08 0.26 3.12
C ASN A 22 10.60 -0.81 4.08
N GLU A 23 11.80 -0.63 4.60
CA GLU A 23 12.34 -1.49 5.65
C GLU A 23 12.84 -0.63 6.79
N GLU A 24 12.33 -0.87 7.99
CA GLU A 24 12.79 -0.21 9.20
C GLU A 24 13.02 -1.23 10.31
N SER A 25 14.22 -1.21 10.91
CA SER A 25 14.60 -2.12 12.01
C SER A 25 14.42 -3.61 11.72
N GLY A 26 14.52 -4.01 10.44
CA GLY A 26 14.33 -5.37 9.96
C GLY A 26 12.86 -5.78 9.80
N VAL A 27 11.92 -4.84 9.94
CA VAL A 27 10.51 -5.02 9.57
C VAL A 27 10.30 -4.34 8.23
N SER A 28 9.94 -5.12 7.21
CA SER A 28 9.67 -4.61 5.87
C SER A 28 8.16 -4.40 5.73
N TRP A 29 7.72 -3.23 5.28
CA TRP A 29 6.31 -2.96 5.03
C TRP A 29 6.15 -2.20 3.73
N GLY A 30 4.97 -2.32 3.13
CA GLY A 30 4.79 -1.77 1.80
C GLY A 30 3.40 -1.95 1.24
N PHE A 31 3.25 -1.45 0.03
CA PHE A 31 2.01 -1.53 -0.74
C PHE A 31 2.32 -2.03 -2.14
N TYR A 32 1.43 -2.85 -2.70
CA TYR A 32 1.43 -3.20 -4.10
C TYR A 32 -0.02 -3.33 -4.57
N ILE A 33 -0.24 -3.23 -5.87
CA ILE A 33 -1.53 -3.54 -6.47
C ILE A 33 -1.41 -4.93 -7.10
N ASP A 34 -2.40 -5.77 -6.83
CA ASP A 34 -2.55 -7.12 -7.36
C ASP A 34 -3.84 -7.13 -8.19
N LYS A 35 -3.71 -6.97 -9.51
CA LYS A 35 -4.85 -7.04 -10.46
C LYS A 35 -6.00 -6.10 -10.08
N GLY A 36 -5.66 -4.85 -9.74
CA GLY A 36 -6.64 -3.84 -9.32
C GLY A 36 -7.14 -4.00 -7.87
N THR A 37 -6.43 -4.78 -7.05
CA THR A 37 -6.66 -4.86 -5.61
C THR A 37 -5.41 -4.36 -4.89
N PRO A 38 -5.46 -3.20 -4.21
CA PRO A 38 -4.38 -2.76 -3.37
C PRO A 38 -4.17 -3.76 -2.23
N VAL A 39 -2.91 -4.04 -1.92
CA VAL A 39 -2.51 -4.93 -0.85
C VAL A 39 -1.43 -4.24 -0.04
N GLN A 40 -1.65 -4.12 1.26
CA GLN A 40 -0.63 -3.73 2.21
C GLN A 40 0.04 -5.00 2.72
N TYR A 41 1.36 -5.03 2.76
CA TYR A 41 2.10 -6.11 3.40
C TYR A 41 2.99 -5.58 4.52
N GLN A 42 3.18 -6.43 5.52
CA GLN A 42 4.15 -6.23 6.59
C GLN A 42 4.84 -7.56 6.88
N GLU A 43 6.15 -7.58 6.75
CA GLU A 43 7.04 -8.69 7.03
C GLU A 43 7.86 -8.36 8.28
N GLY A 44 7.69 -9.17 9.33
CA GLY A 44 8.38 -8.99 10.60
C GLY A 44 9.89 -9.30 10.51
N LYS A 45 10.58 -9.10 11.63
CA LYS A 45 12.03 -9.30 11.72
C LYS A 45 12.42 -10.75 11.48
N SER A 46 13.21 -11.00 10.44
CA SER A 46 13.86 -12.30 10.26
C SER A 46 14.89 -12.54 11.35
N SER A 47 14.87 -13.73 11.94
CA SER A 47 15.78 -14.12 13.02
C SER A 47 16.77 -15.16 12.53
N LYS A 48 18.02 -15.08 13.00
CA LYS A 48 19.05 -16.08 12.71
C LYS A 48 19.42 -16.79 13.99
N PHE A 49 19.45 -18.12 13.99
CA PHE A 49 19.91 -18.91 15.12
C PHE A 49 20.90 -19.98 14.66
N PHE A 50 21.90 -20.28 15.48
CA PHE A 50 22.88 -21.31 15.18
C PHE A 50 22.36 -22.66 15.69
N ASN A 51 22.13 -23.61 14.80
CA ASN A 51 21.57 -24.93 15.15
C ASN A 51 22.63 -25.96 15.57
N GLY A 52 23.89 -25.52 15.79
CA GLY A 52 25.03 -26.39 16.11
C GLY A 52 25.82 -26.88 14.90
N LYS A 53 25.32 -26.66 13.67
CA LYS A 53 26.04 -26.94 12.42
C LYS A 53 26.09 -25.72 11.48
N GLU A 54 24.98 -25.00 11.35
CA GLU A 54 24.85 -23.81 10.49
C GLU A 54 23.95 -22.76 11.14
N ASN A 55 24.04 -21.52 10.64
CA ASN A 55 23.08 -20.47 10.95
C ASN A 55 21.81 -20.66 10.11
N GLU A 56 20.71 -21.03 10.74
CA GLU A 56 19.39 -21.05 10.10
C GLU A 56 18.74 -19.67 10.16
N ARG A 57 18.17 -19.21 9.04
CA ARG A 57 17.38 -17.98 8.95
C ARG A 57 15.90 -18.32 8.98
N ILE A 58 15.20 -17.90 10.03
CA ILE A 58 13.74 -17.95 10.09
C ILE A 58 13.21 -16.65 9.47
N PRO A 59 12.44 -16.71 8.37
CA PRO A 59 11.77 -15.54 7.82
C PRO A 59 10.76 -15.00 8.85
N GLY A 60 10.61 -13.67 8.92
CA GLY A 60 9.63 -13.08 9.82
C GLY A 60 8.20 -13.37 9.37
N THR A 61 7.24 -13.18 10.28
CA THR A 61 5.82 -13.31 9.95
C THR A 61 5.42 -12.28 8.91
N ARG A 62 4.90 -12.73 7.76
CA ARG A 62 4.33 -11.88 6.73
C ARG A 62 2.82 -11.80 6.90
N THR A 63 2.31 -10.58 7.03
CA THR A 63 0.88 -10.27 7.10
C THR A 63 0.51 -9.45 5.87
N GLU A 64 -0.61 -9.79 5.23
CA GLU A 64 -1.13 -9.10 4.05
C GLU A 64 -2.56 -8.65 4.30
N GLU A 65 -2.82 -7.36 4.16
CA GLU A 65 -4.16 -6.77 4.20
C GLU A 65 -4.59 -6.39 2.78
N ARG A 66 -5.65 -7.02 2.29
CA ARG A 66 -6.20 -6.77 0.96
C ARG A 66 -7.36 -5.78 1.04
N PHE A 67 -7.35 -4.79 0.15
CA PHE A 67 -8.42 -3.82 -0.03
C PHE A 67 -9.37 -4.31 -1.13
N ASP A 68 -10.14 -5.35 -0.81
CA ASP A 68 -11.01 -6.07 -1.75
C ASP A 68 -12.33 -5.35 -2.05
N THR A 69 -12.90 -4.63 -1.07
CA THR A 69 -14.17 -3.90 -1.23
C THR A 69 -13.98 -2.47 -1.72
N ASP A 70 -15.00 -1.90 -2.38
CA ASP A 70 -14.96 -0.52 -2.87
C ASP A 70 -14.75 0.50 -1.75
N GLU A 71 -15.30 0.27 -0.55
CA GLU A 71 -15.09 1.13 0.62
C GLU A 71 -13.65 1.08 1.13
N LYS A 72 -13.03 -0.11 1.10
CA LYS A 72 -11.62 -0.30 1.45
C LYS A 72 -10.72 0.39 0.42
N LYS A 73 -11.02 0.24 -0.87
CA LYS A 73 -10.30 0.91 -1.97
C LYS A 73 -10.42 2.43 -1.89
N ASP A 74 -11.61 2.94 -1.59
CA ASP A 74 -11.85 4.37 -1.32
C ASP A 74 -10.98 4.86 -0.15
N THR A 75 -10.97 4.11 0.95
CA THR A 75 -10.13 4.44 2.12
C THR A 75 -8.64 4.42 1.75
N PHE A 76 -8.22 3.47 0.93
CA PHE A 76 -6.85 3.36 0.44
C PHE A 76 -6.46 4.61 -0.36
N PHE A 77 -7.25 5.03 -1.35
CA PHE A 77 -6.96 6.24 -2.12
C PHE A 77 -6.97 7.51 -1.27
N LYS A 78 -7.90 7.63 -0.31
CA LYS A 78 -7.94 8.77 0.61
C LYS A 78 -6.69 8.86 1.47
N LYS A 79 -6.26 7.74 2.05
CA LYS A 79 -5.14 7.70 3.00
C LYS A 79 -3.76 7.62 2.33
N TYR A 80 -3.66 6.99 1.17
CA TYR A 80 -2.38 6.64 0.55
C TYR A 80 -2.24 7.19 -0.87
N GLY A 81 -3.27 7.84 -1.41
CA GLY A 81 -3.20 8.43 -2.76
C GLY A 81 -2.19 9.57 -2.90
N TYR A 82 -1.68 10.13 -1.80
CA TYR A 82 -0.58 11.10 -1.83
C TYR A 82 0.80 10.46 -2.03
N LEU A 83 0.90 9.13 -2.02
CA LEU A 83 2.18 8.42 -2.17
C LEU A 83 2.70 8.61 -3.59
N HIS A 84 3.64 9.54 -3.73
CA HIS A 84 4.26 9.88 -5.00
C HIS A 84 4.93 8.67 -5.66
N SER A 85 5.59 7.82 -4.88
CA SER A 85 6.23 6.60 -5.39
C SER A 85 5.27 5.53 -5.95
N MET A 86 3.96 5.76 -5.90
CA MET A 86 2.92 4.84 -6.39
C MET A 86 1.91 5.52 -7.34
N PHE A 87 1.90 6.86 -7.36
CA PHE A 87 0.91 7.65 -8.07
C PHE A 87 1.50 8.93 -8.68
N ASP A 88 2.82 9.03 -8.89
CA ASP A 88 3.46 10.22 -9.47
C ASP A 88 2.81 10.61 -10.81
N ASP A 89 2.66 9.61 -11.69
CA ASP A 89 2.01 9.77 -13.00
C ASP A 89 0.47 9.97 -12.91
N HIS A 90 -0.11 9.85 -11.71
CA HIS A 90 -1.55 9.81 -11.45
C HIS A 90 -1.99 10.94 -10.53
N ARG A 91 -1.89 12.16 -11.05
CA ARG A 91 -2.24 13.39 -10.35
C ARG A 91 -3.68 13.41 -9.83
N GLU A 92 -4.60 12.74 -10.53
CA GLU A 92 -5.99 12.56 -10.12
C GLU A 92 -6.13 11.84 -8.77
N VAL A 93 -5.24 10.89 -8.46
CA VAL A 93 -5.23 10.14 -7.21
C VAL A 93 -4.70 11.01 -6.08
N MET A 94 -3.63 11.76 -6.36
CA MET A 94 -3.03 12.70 -5.41
C MET A 94 -4.01 13.82 -5.02
N ASP A 95 -4.71 14.41 -6.00
CA ASP A 95 -5.71 15.45 -5.76
C ASP A 95 -6.88 14.91 -4.92
N TYR A 96 -7.33 13.69 -5.20
CA TYR A 96 -8.40 13.04 -4.41
C TYR A 96 -8.02 12.85 -2.94
N SER A 97 -6.80 12.35 -2.69
CA SER A 97 -6.26 12.22 -1.33
C SER A 97 -6.13 13.60 -0.66
N ARG A 98 -5.61 14.58 -1.37
CA ARG A 98 -5.43 15.95 -0.88
C ARG A 98 -6.76 16.58 -0.47
N GLU A 99 -7.80 16.51 -1.30
CA GLU A 99 -9.14 17.03 -0.98
C GLU A 99 -9.69 16.41 0.31
N TYR A 100 -9.45 15.11 0.54
CA TYR A 100 -9.85 14.44 1.78
C TYR A 100 -9.15 15.04 3.01
N TYR A 101 -7.83 15.24 2.96
CA TYR A 101 -7.08 15.83 4.08
C TYR A 101 -7.40 17.32 4.30
N GLU A 102 -7.59 18.10 3.24
CA GLU A 102 -8.00 19.51 3.35
C GLU A 102 -9.37 19.63 4.02
N ASN A 103 -10.34 18.79 3.65
CA ASN A 103 -11.66 18.76 4.27
C ASN A 103 -11.62 18.27 5.72
N ARG A 104 -10.73 17.34 6.05
CA ARG A 104 -10.51 16.88 7.43
C ARG A 104 -9.94 17.99 8.30
N ASN A 105 -8.99 18.77 7.78
CA ASN A 105 -8.36 19.87 8.52
C ASN A 105 -9.29 21.08 8.70
N LYS A 106 -10.17 21.38 7.72
CA LYS A 106 -11.18 22.44 7.83
C LYS A 106 -12.28 22.17 8.86
N LYS A 107 -12.48 20.91 9.25
CA LYS A 107 -13.46 20.48 10.28
C LYS A 107 -12.91 20.51 11.70
N LYS A 108 -11.63 20.88 11.88
CA LYS A 108 -10.93 20.92 13.15
C LYS A 108 -10.81 22.36 13.64
#